data_AF-A0A554WM38-F1
#
_entry.id   AF-A0A554WM38-F1
#
_cell.length_a   1.000
_cell.length_b   1.000
_cell.length_c   1.000
_cell.angle_alpha   90.00
_cell.angle_beta   90.00
_cell.angle_gamma   90.00
#
_symmetry.space_group_name_H-M   'P 1'
#
loop_
_entity.id
_entity.type
_entity.pdbx_description
1 polymer ?
#
loop_
_entity_poly.entity_id
_entity_poly.type
_entity_poly.pdbx_seq_one_letter_code
_entity_poly.pdbx_strand_id
1 'polypeptide(L)' 'MVGLVCPDARLVSMQGRAWIPVGAGGLSLRWRDLPPVALGAVRLPRLRVRFRFRAVPADRRTSFMQDFDRGTRRGGG' A
#
# COMPACT_ATOMS: atom_id res chain seq x y z
N MET A 1 14.87 -13.69 1.41
CA MET A 1 13.93 -13.36 0.31
C MET A 1 12.69 -14.24 0.47
N VAL A 2 11.75 -13.82 1.32
CA VAL A 2 10.41 -14.42 1.40
C VAL A 2 9.49 -13.31 0.92
N GLY A 3 8.94 -13.46 -0.28
CA GLY A 3 7.87 -12.60 -0.74
C GLY A 3 6.69 -12.80 0.21
N LEU A 4 6.22 -11.73 0.81
CA LEU A 4 4.95 -11.68 1.55
C LEU A 4 3.79 -11.87 0.56
N VAL A 5 3.65 -13.08 0.02
CA VAL A 5 2.42 -13.53 -0.61
C VAL A 5 1.56 -14.01 0.55
N CYS A 6 0.68 -13.15 1.06
CA CYS A 6 -0.34 -13.56 2.02
C CYS A 6 -1.37 -14.41 1.27
N PRO A 7 -1.38 -15.75 1.42
CA PRO A 7 -2.26 -16.62 0.64
C PRO A 7 -3.74 -16.46 1.04
N ASP A 8 -3.99 -15.84 2.21
CA ASP A 8 -5.33 -15.56 2.76
C ASP A 8 -5.65 -14.05 2.77
N ALA A 9 -4.99 -13.25 1.93
CA ALA A 9 -5.34 -11.84 1.80
C ALA A 9 -6.71 -11.71 1.10
N ARG A 10 -7.78 -11.83 1.89
CA ARG A 10 -9.12 -11.45 1.44
C ARG A 10 -9.15 -9.93 1.27
N LEU A 11 -8.80 -9.48 0.08
CA LEU A 11 -8.93 -8.10 -0.37
C LEU A 11 -10.42 -7.74 -0.41
N VAL A 12 -10.94 -7.23 0.69
CA VAL A 12 -12.25 -6.59 0.71
C VAL A 12 -12.06 -5.17 0.14
N SER A 13 -12.08 -5.07 -1.19
CA SER A 13 -12.00 -3.80 -1.90
C SER A 13 -13.39 -3.18 -2.00
N MET A 14 -13.62 -2.10 -1.27
CA MET A 14 -14.80 -1.26 -1.42
C MET A 14 -14.33 0.18 -1.64
N GLN A 15 -14.37 0.63 -2.90
CA GLN A 15 -14.36 2.05 -3.27
C GLN A 15 -13.24 2.86 -2.57
N GLY A 16 -11.98 2.58 -2.90
CA GLY A 16 -10.87 3.33 -2.32
C GLY A 16 -10.41 2.84 -0.95
N ARG A 17 -10.74 1.61 -0.55
CA ARG A 17 -10.32 1.02 0.74
C ARG A 17 -9.98 -0.45 0.59
N ALA A 18 -9.01 -0.91 1.37
CA ALA A 18 -8.66 -2.32 1.51
C ALA A 18 -8.20 -2.64 2.94
N TRP A 19 -8.30 -3.91 3.30
CA TRP A 19 -7.70 -4.48 4.51
C TRP A 19 -6.74 -5.60 4.11
N ILE A 20 -5.55 -5.60 4.70
CA ILE A 20 -4.52 -6.62 4.46
C ILE A 20 -4.14 -7.23 5.82
N PRO A 21 -4.33 -8.54 6.03
CA PRO A 21 -3.85 -9.20 7.24
C PRO A 21 -2.32 -9.25 7.26
N VAL A 22 -1.71 -8.96 8.41
CA VAL A 22 -0.25 -8.99 8.63
C VAL A 22 0.03 -9.62 9.99
N GLY A 23 0.26 -10.93 10.00
CA GLY A 23 0.34 -11.72 11.24
C GLY A 23 -0.98 -11.67 12.02
N ALA A 24 -0.91 -11.42 13.33
CA ALA A 24 -2.08 -11.28 14.19
C ALA A 24 -2.78 -9.90 14.07
N GLY A 25 -2.17 -8.96 13.35
CA GLY A 25 -2.71 -7.63 13.09
C GLY A 25 -3.05 -7.44 11.62
N GLY A 26 -3.13 -6.18 11.20
CA GLY A 26 -3.25 -5.88 9.78
C GLY A 26 -3.19 -4.40 9.46
N LEU A 27 -3.33 -4.12 8.18
CA LEU A 27 -3.19 -2.82 7.56
C LEU A 27 -4.50 -2.42 6.89
N SER A 28 -5.06 -1.29 7.32
CA SER A 28 -6.10 -0.61 6.55
C SER A 28 -5.47 0.35 5.56
N LEU A 29 -5.86 0.23 4.30
CA LEU A 29 -5.54 1.18 3.24
C LEU A 29 -6.78 1.99 2.92
N ARG A 30 -6.58 3.29 2.71
CA ARG A 30 -7.57 4.15 2.06
C ARG A 30 -6.88 4.96 0.98
N TRP A 31 -7.43 4.98 -0.22
CA TRP A 31 -6.93 5.79 -1.32
C TRP A 31 -8.04 6.65 -1.93
N ARG A 32 -7.61 7.78 -2.48
CA ARG A 32 -8.44 8.66 -3.29
C ARG A 32 -7.61 9.24 -4.42
N ASP A 33 -8.26 9.48 -5.54
CA ASP A 33 -7.66 10.19 -6.65
C ASP A 33 -7.31 11.63 -6.25
N LEU A 34 -6.21 12.12 -6.82
CA LEU A 34 -5.83 13.52 -6.77
C LEU A 34 -5.83 14.06 -8.21
N PRO A 35 -5.99 15.38 -8.39
CA PRO A 35 -5.80 15.99 -9.69
C PRO A 35 -4.47 15.55 -10.32
N PRO A 36 -4.48 15.08 -11.58
CA PRO A 36 -3.28 14.71 -12.30
C PRO A 36 -2.29 15.88 -12.33
N VAL A 37 -0.98 15.57 -12.28
CA VAL A 37 0.06 16.59 -12.50
C VAL A 37 0.50 16.53 -13.95
N ALA A 38 0.53 17.69 -14.60
CA ALA A 38 1.09 17.84 -15.93
C ALA A 38 2.60 18.15 -15.81
N LEU A 39 3.42 17.36 -16.52
CA LEU A 39 4.85 17.61 -16.71
C LEU A 39 5.07 17.72 -18.22
N GLY A 40 4.94 18.93 -18.76
CA GLY A 40 4.93 19.16 -20.21
C GLY A 40 3.76 18.44 -20.88
N ALA A 41 4.07 17.57 -21.85
CA ALA A 41 3.08 16.79 -22.59
C ALA A 41 2.53 15.57 -21.83
N VAL A 42 3.11 15.23 -20.67
CA VAL A 42 2.71 14.03 -19.89
C VAL A 42 1.74 14.43 -18.78
N ARG A 43 0.64 13.67 -18.63
CA ARG A 43 -0.27 13.74 -17.49
C ARG A 43 -0.11 12.52 -16.61
N LEU A 44 0.42 12.72 -15.40
CA LEU A 44 0.63 11.63 -14.45
C LEU A 44 -0.58 11.52 -13.50
N PRO A 45 -1.28 10.37 -13.46
CA PRO A 45 -2.33 10.14 -12.49
C PRO A 45 -1.72 10.10 -11.08
N ARG A 46 -2.45 10.65 -10.10
CA ARG A 46 -1.98 10.75 -8.73
C ARG A 46 -2.98 10.12 -7.79
N LEU A 47 -2.46 9.33 -6.86
CA LEU A 47 -3.25 8.69 -5.83
C LEU A 47 -2.71 9.04 -4.46
N ARG A 48 -3.59 9.52 -3.56
CA ARG A 48 -3.23 9.70 -2.15
C ARG A 48 -3.65 8.47 -1.38
N VAL A 49 -2.67 7.65 -0.98
CA VAL A 49 -2.88 6.47 -0.15
C VAL A 49 -2.55 6.78 1.31
N ARG A 50 -3.43 6.38 2.23
CA ARG A 50 -3.24 6.41 3.68
C ARG A 50 -3.14 4.98 4.21
N PHE A 51 -2.18 4.76 5.09
CA PHE A 51 -1.88 3.47 5.71
C PHE A 51 -2.16 3.57 7.21
N ARG A 52 -2.84 2.57 7.77
CA ARG A 52 -3.03 2.44 9.22
C ARG A 52 -2.81 1.00 9.66
N PHE A 53 -1.70 0.76 10.35
CA PHE A 53 -1.42 -0.52 10.99
C PHE A 53 -2.17 -0.65 12.31
N ARG A 54 -2.70 -1.83 12.59
CA ARG A 54 -3.31 -2.21 13.88
C ARG A 54 -2.70 -3.53 14.34
N ALA A 55 -2.18 -3.57 15.57
CA ALA A 55 -1.59 -4.76 16.19
C ALA A 55 -0.45 -5.42 15.36
N VAL A 56 0.32 -4.62 14.62
CA VAL A 56 1.51 -5.09 13.88
C VAL A 56 2.78 -4.59 14.61
N PRO A 57 3.77 -5.44 14.91
CA PRO A 57 5.07 -5.02 15.47
C PRO A 57 5.81 -4.04 14.55
N ALA A 58 6.61 -3.14 15.12
CA ALA A 58 7.29 -2.08 14.36
C ALA A 58 8.16 -2.63 13.21
N ASP A 59 8.97 -3.67 13.47
CA ASP A 59 9.85 -4.26 12.46
C ASP A 59 9.07 -4.80 11.26
N ARG A 60 7.93 -5.45 11.52
CA ARG A 60 7.03 -5.93 10.47
C ARG A 60 6.37 -4.81 9.68
N ARG A 61 6.10 -3.65 10.30
CA ARG A 61 5.59 -2.47 9.57
C ARG A 61 6.63 -1.99 8.57
N THR A 62 7.90 -1.92 8.99
CA THR A 62 9.01 -1.46 8.14
C THR A 62 9.24 -2.40 6.96
N SER A 63 9.33 -3.71 7.20
CA SER A 63 9.47 -4.70 6.11
C SER A 63 8.29 -4.65 5.15
N PHE A 64 7.06 -4.54 5.67
CA PHE A 64 5.88 -4.40 4.82
C PHE A 64 5.96 -3.15 3.94
N MET A 65 6.34 -2.00 4.50
CA MET A 65 6.44 -0.76 3.73
C MET A 65 7.50 -0.85 2.64
N GLN A 66 8.66 -1.47 2.91
CA GLN A 66 9.69 -1.72 1.90
C GLN A 66 9.19 -2.59 0.75
N ASP A 67 8.48 -3.68 1.08
CA ASP A 67 7.91 -4.59 0.08
C ASP A 67 6.81 -3.89 -0.73
N PHE A 68 5.95 -3.11 -0.07
CA PHE A 68 4.90 -2.32 -0.70
C PHE A 68 5.47 -1.27 -1.64
N ASP A 69 6.47 -0.50 -1.19
CA ASP A 69 7.13 0.54 -1.97
C ASP A 69 7.84 -0.06 -3.18
N ARG A 70 8.55 -1.19 -3.02
CA ARG A 70 9.15 -1.93 -4.13
C ARG A 70 8.10 -2.44 -5.13
N GLY A 71 7.03 -3.08 -4.64
CA GLY A 71 5.96 -3.63 -5.49
C GLY A 71 5.16 -2.57 -6.23
N THR A 72 4.99 -1.39 -5.63
CA THR A 72 4.32 -0.24 -6.27
C THR A 72 5.27 0.68 -7.02
N ARG A 73 6.57 0.33 -7.09
CA ARG A 73 7.67 1.19 -7.59
C ARG A 73 7.61 2.60 -7.01
N ARG A 74 7.13 2.71 -5.77
CA ARG A 74 7.01 3.94 -5.01
C ARG A 74 8.25 4.08 -4.13
N GLY A 75 9.32 4.52 -4.74
CA GLY A 75 10.65 4.55 -4.14
C GLY A 75 11.61 4.32 -5.28
N GLY A 76 12.12 5.41 -5.87
CA GLY A 76 13.23 5.30 -6.80
C GLY A 76 14.33 4.50 -6.11
N GLY A 77 14.83 3.47 -6.80
CA GLY A 77 15.69 2.43 -6.24
C GLY A 77 16.89 2.94 -5.46
#